data_AF-A0A2K2VLR1-F1
#
_entry.id   AF-A0A2K2VLR1-F1
#
_cell.length_a   1.000
_cell.length_b   1.000
_cell.length_c   1.000
_cell.angle_alpha   90.00
_cell.angle_beta   90.00
_cell.angle_gamma   90.00
#
_symmetry.space_group_name_H-M   'P 1'
#
loop_
_entity.id
_entity.type
_entity.pdbx_description
1 polymer ?
#
loop_
_entity_poly.entity_id
_entity_poly.type
_entity_poly.pdbx_seq_one_letter_code
_entity_poly.pdbx_strand_id
1 'polypeptide(L)' 'MQTTDVVEMDKFELYLDEMIEKLHRCQKEKPSASCSSCKLYLDCELRSNYVKAVYNSMSKGDTGGFEF' A
#
# COMPACT_ATOMS: atom_id res chain seq x y z
N MET A 1 32.42 5.92 9.79
CA MET A 1 31.26 5.87 10.70
C MET A 1 30.03 6.15 9.88
N GLN A 2 29.20 5.14 9.64
CA GLN A 2 27.90 5.34 8.98
C GLN A 2 26.96 5.91 10.04
N THR A 3 26.56 7.17 9.86
CA THR A 3 25.51 7.80 10.67
C THR A 3 24.19 7.10 10.35
N THR A 4 23.61 6.46 11.35
CA THR A 4 22.21 6.01 11.31
C THR A 4 21.33 7.26 11.40
N ASP A 5 21.04 7.87 10.26
CA ASP A 5 19.93 8.82 10.16
C ASP A 5 18.64 8.01 10.35
N VAL A 6 18.01 8.22 11.51
CA VAL A 6 16.65 7.73 11.73
C VAL A 6 15.76 8.57 10.82
N VAL A 7 15.43 8.02 9.65
CA VAL A 7 14.49 8.65 8.71
C VAL A 7 13.11 8.56 9.35
N GLU A 8 12.63 9.68 9.90
CA GLU A 8 11.27 9.79 10.41
C GLU A 8 10.30 9.65 9.24
N MET A 9 9.46 8.62 9.29
CA MET A 9 8.49 8.34 8.24
C MET A 9 7.32 9.32 8.33
N ASP A 10 6.90 9.85 7.18
CA ASP A 10 5.71 10.68 7.16
C ASP A 10 4.41 9.86 7.23
N LYS A 11 3.28 10.56 7.39
CA LYS A 11 1.95 9.94 7.52
C LYS A 11 1.56 9.05 6.33
N PHE A 12 2.04 9.34 5.13
CA PHE A 12 1.72 8.56 3.93
C PHE A 12 2.56 7.29 3.86
N GLU A 13 3.81 7.37 4.29
CA GLU A 13 4.70 6.22 4.42
C GLU A 13 4.21 5.27 5.51
N LEU A 14 3.81 5.80 6.68
CA LEU A 14 3.21 5.01 7.76
C LEU A 14 1.92 4.30 7.31
N TYR A 15 1.07 5.00 6.54
CA TYR A 15 -0.16 4.41 6.02
C TYR A 15 0.11 3.34 4.95
N LEU A 16 1.13 3.54 4.10
CA LEU A 16 1.55 2.53 3.13
C LEU A 16 2.01 1.26 3.83
N ASP A 17 2.84 1.37 4.87
CA ASP A 17 3.29 0.22 5.66
C ASP A 17 2.12 -0.56 6.27
N GLU A 18 1.15 0.15 6.85
CA GLU A 18 -0.08 -0.47 7.38
C GLU A 18 -0.84 -1.26 6.29
N MET A 19 -0.97 -0.69 5.08
CA MET A 19 -1.65 -1.37 3.98
C MET A 19 -0.85 -2.57 3.46
N ILE A 20 0.49 -2.49 3.42
CA ILE A 20 1.37 -3.59 3.04
C ILE A 20 1.19 -4.77 4.01
N GLU A 21 1.19 -4.51 5.32
CA GLU A 21 0.98 -5.55 6.33
C GLU A 21 -0.38 -6.24 6.17
N LYS A 22 -1.45 -5.46 5.96
CA LYS A 22 -2.80 -5.98 5.73
C LYS A 22 -2.86 -6.81 4.43
N LEU A 23 -2.24 -6.32 3.35
CA LEU A 23 -2.21 -7.02 2.07
C LEU A 23 -1.48 -8.35 2.17
N HIS A 24 -0.31 -8.37 2.81
CA HIS A 24 0.46 -9.59 3.03
C HIS A 24 -0.26 -10.59 3.92
N ARG A 25 -0.96 -10.12 4.97
CA ARG A 25 -1.80 -11.00 5.79
C ARG A 25 -2.91 -11.61 4.94
N CYS A 26 -3.62 -10.81 4.15
CA CYS A 26 -4.65 -11.29 3.24
C CYS A 26 -4.11 -12.34 2.25
N GLN A 27 -2.93 -12.11 1.65
CA GLN A 27 -2.29 -13.04 0.72
C GLN A 27 -1.87 -14.36 1.39
N LYS A 28 -1.50 -14.34 2.68
CA LYS A 28 -1.15 -15.55 3.45
C LYS A 28 -2.39 -16.36 3.84
N GLU A 29 -3.50 -15.69 4.14
CA GLU A 29 -4.76 -16.33 4.56
C GLU A 29 -5.58 -16.87 3.38
N LYS A 30 -5.36 -16.32 2.18
CA LYS A 30 -6.06 -16.73 0.96
C LYS A 30 -5.21 -17.72 0.16
N PRO A 31 -5.84 -18.60 -0.63
CA PRO A 31 -5.12 -19.52 -1.51
C PRO A 31 -4.38 -18.83 -2.67
N SER A 32 -4.55 -17.51 -2.85
CA SER A 32 -3.90 -16.73 -3.91
C SER A 32 -2.73 -15.93 -3.32
N ALA A 33 -1.50 -16.29 -3.71
CA ALA A 33 -0.27 -15.60 -3.29
C ALA A 33 -0.12 -14.18 -3.85
N SER A 34 -0.96 -13.77 -4.80
CA SER A 34 -0.97 -12.44 -5.40
C SER A 34 -2.39 -11.96 -5.61
N CYS A 35 -2.60 -10.64 -5.48
CA CYS A 35 -3.87 -10.01 -5.82
C CYS A 35 -4.24 -10.23 -7.29
N SER A 36 -3.28 -10.28 -8.21
CA SER A 36 -3.55 -10.52 -9.64
C SER A 36 -4.24 -11.86 -9.92
N SER A 37 -4.10 -12.83 -9.02
CA SER A 37 -4.77 -14.13 -9.09
C SER A 37 -6.01 -14.21 -8.20
N CYS A 38 -6.38 -13.10 -7.55
CA CYS A 38 -7.56 -13.04 -6.68
C CYS A 38 -8.83 -12.83 -7.51
N LYS A 39 -9.86 -13.63 -7.25
CA LYS A 39 -11.17 -13.51 -7.92
C LYS A 39 -11.85 -12.16 -7.70
N LEU A 40 -11.49 -11.47 -6.63
CA LEU A 40 -12.01 -10.14 -6.27
C LEU A 40 -11.10 -9.02 -6.77
N TYR A 41 -10.16 -9.26 -7.70
CA TYR A 41 -9.13 -8.28 -8.07
C TYR A 41 -9.66 -6.86 -8.35
N LEU A 42 -10.76 -6.73 -9.08
CA LEU A 42 -11.36 -5.43 -9.43
C LEU A 42 -12.18 -4.84 -8.28
N ASP A 43 -12.82 -5.69 -7.46
CA ASP A 43 -13.75 -5.27 -6.40
C ASP A 43 -13.11 -5.29 -4.98
N CYS A 44 -11.81 -5.61 -4.89
CA CYS A 44 -11.13 -5.76 -3.61
C CYS A 44 -10.75 -4.39 -3.04
N GLU A 45 -11.54 -3.93 -2.06
CA GLU A 45 -11.29 -2.66 -1.37
C GLU A 45 -9.88 -2.58 -0.76
N LEU A 46 -9.40 -3.66 -0.13
CA LEU A 46 -8.05 -3.71 0.43
C LEU A 46 -6.97 -3.46 -0.64
N ARG A 47 -7.12 -4.06 -1.83
CA ARG A 47 -6.21 -3.81 -2.95
C ARG A 47 -6.30 -2.35 -3.39
N SER A 48 -7.50 -1.81 -3.55
CA SER A 48 -7.71 -0.43 -3.97
C SER A 48 -7.10 0.56 -2.98
N ASN A 49 -7.25 0.31 -1.67
CA ASN A 49 -6.64 1.11 -0.60
C ASN A 49 -5.12 1.02 -0.62
N TYR A 50 -4.55 -0.17 -0.83
CA TYR A 50 -3.11 -0.34 -1.02
C TYR A 50 -2.59 0.46 -2.23
N VAL A 51 -3.26 0.39 -3.39
CA VAL A 51 -2.87 1.15 -4.59
C VAL A 51 -2.93 2.65 -4.32
N LYS A 52 -4.02 3.15 -3.70
CA LYS A 52 -4.16 4.55 -3.28
C LYS A 52 -3.03 4.96 -2.32
N ALA A 53 -2.67 4.11 -1.35
CA ALA A 53 -1.59 4.37 -0.41
C ALA A 53 -0.22 4.49 -1.10
N VAL A 54 0.07 3.64 -2.08
CA VAL A 54 1.30 3.73 -2.88
C VAL A 54 1.38 5.07 -3.59
N TYR A 55 0.33 5.46 -4.32
CA TYR A 55 0.31 6.75 -5.03
C TYR A 55 0.43 7.93 -4.07
N ASN A 56 -0.28 7.91 -2.94
CA ASN A 56 -0.22 8.96 -1.94
C ASN A 56 1.16 9.05 -1.29
N SER A 57 1.84 7.93 -1.04
CA SER A 57 3.20 7.92 -0.50
C SER A 57 4.22 8.49 -1.48
N MET A 58 4.10 8.15 -2.76
CA MET A 58 4.97 8.67 -3.82
C MET A 58 4.75 10.16 -4.12
N SER A 59 3.49 10.60 -4.08
CA SER A 59 3.10 11.99 -4.37
C SER A 59 3.05 12.88 -3.14
N LYS A 60 3.21 12.32 -1.94
CA LYS A 60 2.95 12.99 -0.65
C LYS A 60 1.55 13.61 -0.58
N GLY A 61 0.58 12.88 -1.15
CA GLY A 61 -0.83 13.27 -1.24
C GLY A 61 -1.16 14.22 -2.39
N ASP A 62 -0.19 14.61 -3.21
CA ASP A 62 -0.43 15.38 -4.43
C ASP A 62 -1.04 14.49 -5.52
N THR A 63 -2.35 14.37 -5.46
CA THR A 63 -3.13 13.72 -6.49
C THR A 63 -3.52 14.81 -7.47
N GLY A 64 -2.74 14.95 -8.55
CA GLY A 64 -3.23 15.60 -9.78
C GLY A 64 -4.57 14.97 -10.20
N GLY A 65 -5.29 15.55 -11.17
CA GLY A 65 -6.71 15.26 -11.48
C GLY A 65 -7.13 13.83 -11.90
N PHE A 66 -6.45 12.77 -11.44
CA PHE A 66 -6.87 11.38 -11.50
C PHE A 66 -7.63 10.99 -10.23
N GLU A 67 -8.90 10.61 -10.39
CA GLU A 67 -9.69 9.95 -9.35
C GLU A 67 -9.74 8.44 -9.60
N PHE A 68 -9.68 7.64 -8.52
CA PHE A 68 -9.64 6.16 -8.54
C PHE A 68 -10.91 5.54 -7.97
#